data_AF-A0A3A6P6Q8-F1
#
_entry.id   AF-A0A3A6P6Q8-F1
#
_cell.length_a   1.000
_cell.length_b   1.000
_cell.length_c   1.000
_cell.angle_alpha   90.00
_cell.angle_beta   90.00
_cell.angle_gamma   90.00
#
_symmetry.space_group_name_H-M   'P 1'
#
loop_
_entity.id
_entity.type
_entity.pdbx_description
1 polymer ?
#
loop_
_entity_poly.entity_id
_entity_poly.type
_entity_poly.pdbx_seq_one_letter_code
_entity_poly.pdbx_strand_id
1 'polypeptide(L)'
;MAGRNVDQSADMQEKLTAALREFAAMQRQHADLLAEGRLKSLPEWVEQREHVFLHLRQCIARFAGTILDEKSAGAVQLRKIMEEIVNNERSLKMQVQDRLGEIRGKLQILRRGKGMLKGYCLNHGAGPKPKYLSSKA
;
A
#
# COMPACT_ATOMS: atom_id res chain seq x y z
N MET A 1 36.89 25.62 22.06
CA MET A 1 36.54 24.44 21.23
C MET A 1 35.02 24.28 21.14
N ALA A 2 34.31 25.19 20.43
CA ALA A 2 32.84 25.19 20.36
C ALA A 2 32.26 24.85 18.97
N GLY A 3 33.10 24.60 17.95
CA GLY A 3 32.66 24.41 16.57
C GLY A 3 32.08 23.03 16.23
N ARG A 4 32.48 21.95 16.93
CA ARG A 4 32.08 20.58 16.53
C ARG A 4 30.60 20.24 16.75
N ASN A 5 29.93 20.89 17.71
CA ASN A 5 28.53 20.56 18.02
C ASN A 5 27.52 21.15 17.03
N VAL A 6 27.87 22.25 16.35
CA VAL A 6 26.97 22.91 15.39
C VAL A 6 26.98 22.15 14.05
N ASP A 7 28.15 21.74 13.58
CA ASP A 7 28.29 20.98 12.33
C ASP A 7 27.64 19.59 12.40
N GLN A 8 27.72 18.92 13.55
CA GLN A 8 27.07 17.62 13.75
C GLN A 8 25.54 17.72 13.78
N SER A 9 25.00 18.81 14.32
CA SER A 9 23.55 19.05 14.34
C SER A 9 22.99 19.31 12.95
N ALA A 10 23.71 20.05 12.11
CA ALA A 10 23.30 20.34 10.74
C ALA A 10 23.32 19.06 9.85
N ASP A 11 24.39 18.27 9.92
CA ASP A 11 24.50 16.99 9.19
C ASP A 11 23.42 15.97 9.62
N MET A 12 23.10 15.90 10.93
CA MET A 12 22.01 15.05 11.42
C MET A 12 20.63 15.51 10.92
N GLN A 13 20.39 16.81 10.86
CA GLN A 13 19.14 17.36 10.35
C GLN A 13 18.96 17.11 8.86
N GLU A 14 20.03 17.23 8.06
CA GLU A 14 20.02 16.90 6.63
C GLU A 14 19.71 15.43 6.40
N LYS A 15 20.36 14.54 7.15
CA LYS A 15 20.10 13.09 7.09
C LYS A 15 18.66 12.74 7.44
N LEU A 16 18.11 13.35 8.50
CA LEU A 16 16.70 13.15 8.86
C LEU A 16 15.76 13.67 7.76
N THR A 17 16.04 14.85 7.21
CA THR A 17 15.26 15.45 6.14
C THR A 17 15.27 14.57 4.89
N ALA A 18 16.43 14.01 4.53
CA ALA A 18 16.57 13.08 3.42
C ALA A 18 15.75 11.80 3.65
N ALA A 19 15.85 11.18 4.83
CA ALA A 19 15.09 9.98 5.18
C ALA A 19 13.56 10.21 5.17
N LEU A 20 13.10 11.37 5.63
CA LEU A 20 11.68 11.75 5.57
C LEU A 20 11.20 11.92 4.12
N ARG A 21 12.01 12.57 3.27
CA ARG A 21 11.68 12.73 1.84
C ARG A 21 11.67 11.39 1.10
N GLU A 22 12.61 10.51 1.41
CA GLU A 22 12.66 9.15 0.86
C GLU A 22 11.38 8.39 1.22
N PHE A 23 10.95 8.44 2.48
CA PHE A 23 9.71 7.82 2.93
C PHE A 23 8.47 8.41 2.24
N ALA A 24 8.39 9.73 2.10
CA ALA A 24 7.31 10.40 1.37
C ALA A 24 7.27 10.01 -0.12
N ALA A 25 8.44 9.91 -0.77
CA ALA A 25 8.54 9.49 -2.17
C ALA A 25 8.07 8.04 -2.37
N MET A 26 8.46 7.14 -1.47
CA MET A 26 7.98 5.74 -1.48
C MET A 26 6.45 5.66 -1.33
N GLN A 27 5.85 6.44 -0.44
CA GLN A 27 4.38 6.48 -0.30
C GLN A 27 3.66 6.91 -1.58
N ARG A 28 4.20 7.92 -2.28
CA ARG A 28 3.67 8.37 -3.58
C ARG A 28 3.80 7.29 -4.64
N GLN A 29 4.97 6.66 -4.74
CA GLN A 29 5.20 5.55 -5.66
C GLN A 29 4.20 4.42 -5.43
N HIS A 30 3.93 4.04 -4.18
CA HIS A 30 2.94 3.02 -3.86
C HIS A 30 1.52 3.45 -4.23
N ALA A 31 1.16 4.72 -4.06
CA ALA A 31 -0.13 5.25 -4.49
C ALA A 31 -0.29 5.18 -6.02
N ASP A 32 0.74 5.58 -6.77
CA ASP A 32 0.73 5.52 -8.23
C ASP A 32 0.58 4.07 -8.73
N LEU A 33 1.32 3.14 -8.12
CA LEU A 33 1.24 1.73 -8.50
C LEU A 33 -0.12 1.08 -8.12
N LEU A 34 -0.77 1.52 -7.03
CA LEU A 34 -2.14 1.14 -6.71
C LEU A 34 -3.16 1.70 -7.71
N ALA A 35 -2.95 2.94 -8.17
CA ALA A 35 -3.77 3.56 -9.21
C ALA A 35 -3.65 2.79 -10.54
N GLU A 36 -2.44 2.34 -10.90
CA GLU A 36 -2.20 1.49 -12.07
C GLU A 36 -2.69 0.04 -11.91
N GLY A 37 -3.09 -0.37 -10.70
CA GLY A 37 -3.58 -1.73 -10.43
C GLY A 37 -2.48 -2.79 -10.47
N ARG A 38 -1.20 -2.40 -10.33
CA ARG A 38 -0.03 -3.31 -10.33
C ARG A 38 0.13 -4.06 -9.01
N LEU A 39 -0.87 -4.83 -8.62
CA LEU A 39 -0.90 -5.55 -7.34
C LEU A 39 0.03 -6.78 -7.27
N LYS A 40 0.70 -7.14 -8.37
CA LYS A 40 1.58 -8.32 -8.42
C LYS A 40 2.90 -8.13 -7.66
N SER A 41 3.39 -6.88 -7.55
CA SER A 41 4.62 -6.51 -6.84
C SER A 41 4.37 -6.08 -5.39
N LEU A 42 3.20 -6.39 -4.83
CA LEU A 42 2.86 -6.04 -3.45
C LEU A 42 3.88 -6.55 -2.41
N PRO A 43 4.45 -7.77 -2.53
CA PRO A 43 5.49 -8.22 -1.60
C PRO A 43 6.74 -7.34 -1.63
N GLU A 44 7.19 -6.94 -2.82
CA GLU A 44 8.36 -6.06 -3.01
C GLU A 44 8.12 -4.69 -2.35
N TRP A 45 6.89 -4.18 -2.40
CA TRP A 45 6.54 -2.90 -1.77
C TRP A 45 6.56 -2.98 -0.25
N VAL A 46 6.18 -4.12 0.32
CA VAL A 46 6.22 -4.34 1.77
C VAL A 46 7.67 -4.34 2.25
N GLU A 47 8.55 -5.07 1.55
CA GLU A 47 9.98 -5.09 1.86
C GLU A 47 10.61 -3.70 1.71
N GLN A 48 10.34 -2.99 0.61
CA GLN A 48 10.82 -1.63 0.39
C GLN A 48 10.33 -0.68 1.50
N ARG A 49 9.05 -0.76 1.87
CA ARG A 49 8.47 0.06 2.94
C ARG A 49 9.14 -0.21 4.28
N GLU A 50 9.36 -1.48 4.62
CA GLU A 50 10.00 -1.87 5.88
C GLU A 50 11.45 -1.37 5.94
N HIS A 51 12.20 -1.52 4.85
CA HIS A 51 13.57 -1.00 4.75
C HIS A 51 13.64 0.52 4.96
N VAL A 52 12.83 1.29 4.23
CA VAL A 52 12.83 2.77 4.35
C VAL A 52 12.31 3.21 5.73
N PHE A 53 11.34 2.49 6.30
CA PHE A 53 10.85 2.77 7.66
C PHE A 53 11.91 2.53 8.73
N LEU A 54 12.67 1.43 8.63
CA LEU A 54 13.77 1.13 9.54
C LEU A 54 14.87 2.19 9.45
N HIS A 55 15.22 2.63 8.23
CA HIS A 55 16.16 3.73 8.02
C HIS A 55 15.68 5.03 8.69
N LEU A 56 14.43 5.42 8.44
CA LEU A 56 13.83 6.60 9.07
C LEU A 56 13.83 6.51 10.60
N ARG A 57 13.49 5.34 11.16
CA ARG A 57 13.48 5.12 12.62
C ARG A 57 14.88 5.31 13.21
N GLN A 58 15.92 4.83 12.53
CA GLN A 58 17.31 5.04 12.97
C GLN A 58 17.70 6.52 12.94
N CYS A 59 17.32 7.25 11.90
CA CYS A 59 17.56 8.70 11.81
C CYS A 59 16.85 9.47 12.94
N ILE A 60 15.59 9.14 13.22
CA ILE A 60 14.82 9.76 14.31
C ILE A 60 15.47 9.45 15.67
N ALA A 61 15.88 8.21 15.91
CA ALA A 61 16.51 7.80 17.17
C ALA A 61 17.82 8.56 17.43
N ARG A 62 18.61 8.82 16.37
CA ARG A 62 19.83 9.63 16.46
C ARG A 62 19.55 11.12 16.70
N PHE A 63 18.44 11.62 16.16
CA PHE A 63 18.02 13.01 16.29
C PHE A 63 17.33 13.33 17.63
N ALA A 64 16.76 12.33 18.32
CA ALA A 64 16.02 12.53 19.58
C ALA A 64 16.85 13.18 20.71
N GLY A 65 18.19 13.18 20.61
CA GLY A 65 19.09 13.86 21.55
C GLY A 65 19.44 15.31 21.22
N THR A 66 19.02 15.84 20.07
CA THR A 66 19.35 17.21 19.65
C THR A 66 18.27 18.20 20.06
N ILE A 67 18.65 19.28 20.75
CA ILE A 67 17.76 20.39 21.08
C ILE A 67 17.55 21.22 19.81
N LEU A 68 16.39 21.07 19.19
CA LEU A 68 15.97 21.91 18.07
C LEU A 68 15.14 23.07 18.59
N ASP A 69 15.49 24.30 18.19
CA ASP A 69 14.59 25.44 18.39
C ASP A 69 13.35 25.24 17.51
N GLU A 70 12.17 25.15 18.15
CA GLU A 70 10.89 24.91 17.48
C GLU A 70 10.54 25.97 16.43
N LYS A 71 11.11 27.18 16.55
CA LYS A 71 10.93 28.28 15.62
C LYS A 71 11.99 28.34 14.52
N SER A 72 12.99 27.45 14.56
CA SER A 72 14.00 27.39 13.51
C SER A 72 13.38 27.00 12.17
N ALA A 73 13.96 27.53 11.08
CA ALA A 73 13.55 27.16 9.72
C ALA A 73 13.62 25.64 9.48
N GLY A 74 14.57 24.96 10.15
CA GLY A 74 14.71 23.51 10.15
C GLY A 74 13.53 22.77 10.77
N ALA A 75 13.09 23.20 11.95
CA ALA A 75 11.93 22.62 12.64
C ALA A 75 10.65 22.76 11.80
N VAL A 76 10.44 23.92 11.20
CA VAL A 76 9.29 24.20 10.32
C VAL A 76 9.32 23.30 9.09
N GLN A 77 10.49 23.12 8.47
CA GLN A 77 10.64 22.27 7.30
C GLN A 77 10.36 20.79 7.63
N LEU A 78 10.90 20.29 8.74
CA LEU A 78 10.66 18.91 9.20
C LEU A 78 9.17 18.68 9.47
N ARG A 79 8.49 19.62 10.14
CA ARG A 79 7.06 19.54 10.41
C ARG A 79 6.24 19.46 9.13
N LYS A 80 6.55 20.30 8.14
CA LYS A 80 5.86 20.29 6.83
C LYS A 80 5.99 18.93 6.13
N ILE A 81 7.17 18.31 6.17
CA ILE A 81 7.38 16.99 5.55
C ILE A 81 6.64 15.91 6.35
N MET A 82 6.61 15.99 7.68
CA MET A 82 5.85 15.05 8.50
C MET A 82 4.33 15.14 8.22
N GLU A 83 3.79 16.34 8.10
CA GLU A 83 2.38 16.56 7.71
C GLU A 83 2.09 15.96 6.32
N GLU A 84 3.01 16.12 5.37
CA GLU A 84 2.93 15.52 4.04
C GLU A 84 2.89 13.98 4.11
N ILE A 85 3.76 13.36 4.91
CA ILE A 85 3.79 11.91 5.12
C ILE A 85 2.47 11.40 5.69
N VAL A 86 1.90 12.10 6.68
CA VAL A 86 0.62 11.74 7.30
C VAL A 86 -0.53 11.83 6.29
N ASN A 87 -0.55 12.89 5.47
CA ASN A 87 -1.56 13.06 4.44
C ASN A 87 -1.44 12.00 3.34
N ASN A 88 -0.22 11.69 2.90
CA ASN A 88 0.05 10.63 1.94
C ASN A 88 -0.42 9.26 2.48
N GLU A 89 -0.15 8.96 3.75
CA GLU A 89 -0.59 7.69 4.37
C GLU A 89 -2.12 7.60 4.42
N ARG A 90 -2.80 8.69 4.78
CA ARG A 90 -4.26 8.74 4.79
C ARG A 90 -4.83 8.47 3.39
N SER A 91 -4.26 9.11 2.37
CA SER A 91 -4.65 8.89 0.97
C SER A 91 -4.43 7.44 0.54
N LEU A 92 -3.24 6.90 0.82
CA LEU A 92 -2.88 5.53 0.48
C LEU A 92 -3.84 4.52 1.14
N LYS A 93 -4.19 4.73 2.41
CA LYS A 93 -5.15 3.89 3.13
C LYS A 93 -6.53 3.89 2.47
N MET A 94 -7.04 5.05 2.05
CA MET A 94 -8.32 5.14 1.33
C MET A 94 -8.26 4.37 0.01
N GLN A 95 -7.21 4.58 -0.78
CA GLN A 95 -7.03 3.87 -2.07
C GLN A 95 -6.97 2.34 -1.90
N VAL A 96 -6.26 1.87 -0.87
CA VAL A 96 -6.22 0.42 -0.56
C VAL A 96 -7.61 -0.11 -0.21
N GLN A 97 -8.38 0.63 0.59
CA GLN A 97 -9.75 0.24 0.95
C GLN A 97 -10.67 0.17 -0.27
N ASP A 98 -10.58 1.16 -1.17
CA ASP A 98 -11.37 1.21 -2.39
C ASP A 98 -11.03 0.02 -3.31
N ARG A 99 -9.73 -0.25 -3.53
CA ARG A 99 -9.27 -1.41 -4.32
C ARG A 99 -9.72 -2.74 -3.71
N LEU A 100 -9.69 -2.88 -2.39
CA LEU A 100 -10.22 -4.08 -1.72
C LEU A 100 -11.73 -4.24 -1.95
N GLY A 101 -12.49 -3.14 -1.96
CA GLY A 101 -13.91 -3.12 -2.31
C GLY A 101 -14.15 -3.63 -3.73
N GLU A 102 -13.41 -3.11 -4.71
CA GLU A 102 -13.49 -3.55 -6.11
C GLU A 102 -13.17 -5.03 -6.28
N ILE A 103 -12.09 -5.52 -5.64
CA ILE A 103 -11.68 -6.92 -5.71
C ILE A 103 -12.77 -7.82 -5.12
N ARG A 104 -13.36 -7.45 -3.98
CA ARG A 104 -14.46 -8.19 -3.36
C ARG A 104 -15.69 -8.23 -4.28
N GLY A 105 -16.03 -7.12 -4.91
CA GLY A 105 -17.11 -7.04 -5.90
C GLY A 105 -16.87 -7.99 -7.09
N LYS A 106 -15.68 -7.94 -7.68
CA LYS A 106 -15.27 -8.84 -8.77
C LYS A 106 -15.32 -10.32 -8.36
N LEU A 107 -14.83 -10.65 -7.16
CA LEU A 107 -14.90 -12.01 -6.62
C LEU A 107 -16.34 -12.50 -6.43
N GLN A 108 -17.25 -11.64 -5.98
CA GLN A 108 -18.66 -12.00 -5.83
C GLN A 108 -19.31 -12.30 -7.19
N ILE A 109 -19.02 -11.48 -8.20
CA ILE A 109 -19.49 -11.70 -9.58
C ILE A 109 -18.95 -13.03 -10.13
N LEU A 110 -17.66 -13.30 -9.97
CA LEU A 110 -17.05 -14.56 -10.40
C LEU A 110 -17.66 -15.77 -9.68
N ARG A 111 -17.96 -15.67 -8.39
CA ARG A 111 -18.65 -16.74 -7.63
C ARG A 111 -20.06 -16.98 -8.16
N ARG A 112 -20.82 -15.92 -8.47
CA ARG A 112 -22.16 -16.04 -9.09
C ARG A 112 -22.06 -16.69 -10.46
N GLY A 113 -21.12 -16.26 -11.31
CA GLY A 113 -20.88 -16.87 -12.63
C GLY A 113 -20.50 -18.34 -12.54
N LYS A 114 -19.62 -18.72 -11.59
CA LYS A 114 -19.29 -20.12 -11.31
C LYS A 114 -20.49 -20.93 -10.85
N GLY A 115 -21.37 -20.34 -10.03
CA GLY A 115 -22.63 -20.96 -9.61
C GLY A 115 -23.57 -21.23 -10.78
N MET A 116 -23.74 -20.25 -11.67
CA MET A 116 -24.52 -20.42 -12.91
C MET A 116 -23.93 -21.52 -13.80
N LEU A 117 -22.63 -21.48 -14.09
CA LEU A 117 -21.96 -22.50 -14.90
C LEU A 117 -22.11 -23.92 -14.33
N LYS A 118 -21.99 -24.08 -12.99
CA LYS A 118 -22.29 -25.37 -12.34
C LYS A 118 -23.74 -25.81 -12.54
N GLY A 119 -24.69 -24.88 -12.44
CA GLY A 119 -26.11 -25.16 -12.71
C GLY A 119 -26.37 -25.58 -14.16
N TYR A 120 -25.68 -24.97 -15.13
CA TYR A 120 -25.75 -25.35 -16.55
C TYR A 120 -25.09 -26.71 -16.81
N CYS A 121 -23.92 -27.01 -16.22
CA CYS A 121 -23.26 -28.31 -16.38
C CYS A 121 -24.04 -29.48 -15.77
N LEU A 122 -24.78 -29.26 -14.68
CA LEU A 122 -25.63 -30.29 -14.06
C LEU A 122 -26.85 -30.66 -14.90
N ASN A 123 -27.34 -29.75 -15.76
CA ASN A 123 -28.54 -29.94 -16.57
C ASN A 123 -28.27 -30.43 -18.01
N HIS A 124 -27.02 -30.42 -18.48
CA HIS A 124 -26.68 -30.87 -19.84
C HIS A 124 -26.26 -32.35 -19.97
N GLY A 125 -26.20 -33.11 -18.88
CA GLY A 125 -25.88 -34.55 -18.90
C GLY A 125 -27.07 -35.49 -18.68
N ALA A 126 -28.22 -34.97 -18.25
CA ALA A 126 -29.40 -35.77 -17.92
C ALA A 126 -30.67 -35.15 -18.53
N GLY A 127 -30.67 -34.97 -19.85
CA GLY A 127 -31.94 -34.91 -20.57
C GLY A 127 -32.74 -36.19 -20.29
N PRO A 128 -34.08 -36.15 -20.18
CA PRO A 128 -34.88 -37.35 -19.98
C PRO A 128 -34.56 -38.35 -21.09
N LYS A 129 -34.07 -39.55 -20.73
CA LYS A 129 -33.90 -40.66 -21.69
C LYS A 129 -35.22 -40.82 -22.45
N PRO A 130 -35.25 -40.71 -23.79
CA PRO A 130 -36.45 -41.02 -24.54
C PRO A 130 -36.79 -42.49 -24.27
N LYS A 131 -37.90 -42.74 -23.58
CA LYS A 131 -38.51 -44.07 -23.52
C LYS A 131 -39.06 -44.33 -24.91
N TYR A 132 -38.26 -44.92 -25.78
CA TYR A 132 -38.78 -45.52 -27.01
C TYR A 132 -39.83 -46.55 -26.60
N LEU A 133 -41.08 -46.29 -26.97
CA LEU A 133 -42.16 -47.25 -26.87
C LEU A 133 -41.78 -48.44 -27.75
N SER A 134 -41.44 -49.56 -27.12
CA SER A 134 -41.30 -50.85 -27.77
C SER A 134 -42.65 -51.23 -28.37
N SER A 135 -42.83 -51.04 -29.69
CA SER A 135 -43.94 -51.65 -30.43
C SER A 135 -43.63 -53.13 -30.66
N LYS A 136 -43.90 -53.95 -29.65
CA LYS A 136 -44.22 -55.37 -29.81
C LYS A 136 -45.50 -55.64 -29.02
N ALA A 137 -46.62 -55.40 -29.68
CA ALA A 137 -47.93 -55.98 -29.41
C ALA A 137 -48.71 -55.92 -30.72
#